data_AF-A0A7S0AY12-F1
#
_entry.id   AF-A0A7S0AY12-F1
#
_cell.length_a   1.000
_cell.length_b   1.000
_cell.length_c   1.000
_cell.angle_alpha   90.00
_cell.angle_beta   90.00
_cell.angle_gamma   90.00
#
_symmetry.space_group_name_H-M   'P 1'
#
loop_
_entity.id
_entity.type
_entity.pdbx_description
1 polymer ?
#
loop_
_entity_poly.entity_id
_entity_poly.type
_entity_poly.pdbx_seq_one_letter_code
_entity_poly.pdbx_strand_id
1 'polypeptide(L)'
;ATEEFQTKLTDLEKAHGRDSAKFRVERQKLALAVQKHVLPKYGFQGDSKGVLDMMQAFNPFNDDEEFGRNGLVLNQLLRLSDAPGETRDTARDEAHQEVEDE
;
A
#
# COMPACT_ATOMS: atom_id res chain seq x y z
N ALA A 1 -0.51 -13.53 -7.38
CA ALA A 1 0.44 -13.30 -6.26
C ALA A 1 1.26 -14.57 -6.06
N THR A 2 2.56 -14.47 -5.77
CA THR A 2 3.33 -15.68 -5.43
C THR A 2 2.76 -16.26 -4.14
N GLU A 3 2.54 -17.58 -4.12
CA GLU A 3 1.99 -18.28 -2.95
C GLU A 3 2.81 -17.99 -1.69
N GLU A 4 4.14 -17.90 -1.84
CA GLU A 4 5.06 -17.56 -0.75
C GLU A 4 4.76 -16.20 -0.09
N PHE A 5 4.44 -15.16 -0.87
CA PHE A 5 4.14 -13.84 -0.31
C PHE A 5 2.86 -13.85 0.52
N GLN A 6 1.80 -14.48 -0.01
CA GLN A 6 0.50 -14.55 0.66
C GLN A 6 0.56 -15.43 1.92
N THR A 7 1.36 -16.50 1.91
CA THR A 7 1.65 -17.31 3.10
C THR A 7 2.34 -16.47 4.18
N LYS A 8 3.43 -15.77 3.85
CA LYS A 8 4.13 -14.92 4.82
C LYS A 8 3.24 -13.81 5.38
N LEU A 9 2.39 -13.21 4.56
CA LEU A 9 1.46 -12.19 4.99
C LEU A 9 0.41 -12.74 5.97
N THR A 10 -0.10 -13.94 5.70
CA THR A 10 -1.03 -14.67 6.59
C THR A 10 -0.36 -15.01 7.92
N ASP A 11 0.90 -15.45 7.91
CA ASP A 11 1.64 -15.79 9.12
C ASP A 11 1.91 -14.54 9.98
N LEU A 12 2.24 -13.41 9.36
CA LEU A 12 2.38 -12.12 10.05
C LEU A 12 1.07 -11.68 10.71
N GLU A 13 -0.05 -11.84 10.00
CA GLU A 13 -1.38 -11.50 10.51
C GLU A 13 -1.74 -12.33 11.75
N LYS A 14 -1.50 -13.65 11.69
CA LYS A 14 -1.71 -14.56 12.83
C LYS A 14 -0.78 -14.25 14.01
N ALA A 15 0.47 -13.89 13.75
CA ALA A 15 1.48 -13.68 14.79
C ALA A 15 1.32 -12.36 15.56
N HIS A 16 0.79 -11.32 14.92
CA HIS A 16 0.75 -9.98 15.50
C HIS A 16 -0.67 -9.41 15.65
N GLY A 17 -1.65 -9.99 14.98
CA GLY A 17 -2.98 -9.41 14.85
C GLY A 17 -2.96 -8.25 13.85
N ARG A 18 -3.98 -8.22 12.99
CA ARG A 18 -4.06 -7.32 11.84
C ARG A 18 -3.98 -5.83 12.18
N ASP A 19 -4.54 -5.43 13.31
CA ASP A 19 -4.59 -4.01 13.69
C ASP A 19 -3.37 -3.55 14.49
N SER A 20 -2.43 -4.46 14.77
CA SER A 20 -1.23 -4.12 15.54
C SER A 20 -0.27 -3.25 14.73
N ALA A 21 0.38 -2.30 15.42
CA ALA A 21 1.45 -1.51 14.83
C ALA A 21 2.59 -2.39 14.28
N LYS A 22 2.87 -3.51 14.96
CA LYS A 22 3.89 -4.47 14.53
C LYS A 22 3.52 -5.15 13.21
N PHE A 23 2.26 -5.54 13.03
CA PHE A 23 1.80 -6.07 11.75
C PHE A 23 1.95 -5.05 10.62
N ARG A 24 1.54 -3.78 10.85
CA ARG A 24 1.70 -2.72 9.85
C ARG A 24 3.15 -2.56 9.38
N VAL A 25 4.10 -2.52 10.33
CA VAL A 25 5.53 -2.39 10.02
C VAL A 25 6.07 -3.61 9.26
N GLU A 26 5.78 -4.83 9.75
CA GLU A 26 6.30 -6.05 9.11
C GLU A 26 5.67 -6.30 7.73
N ARG A 27 4.38 -5.96 7.56
CA ARG A 27 3.70 -5.96 6.26
C ARG A 27 4.38 -5.01 5.28
N GLN A 28 4.64 -3.77 5.69
CA GLN A 28 5.32 -2.79 4.83
C GLN A 28 6.71 -3.29 4.41
N LYS A 29 7.48 -3.88 5.33
CA LYS A 29 8.77 -4.50 5.00
C LYS A 29 8.64 -5.65 4.01
N LEU A 30 7.64 -6.52 4.20
CA LEU A 30 7.39 -7.66 3.31
C LEU A 30 7.02 -7.18 1.89
N ALA A 31 6.16 -6.16 1.77
CA ALA A 31 5.82 -5.55 0.50
C ALA A 31 7.06 -4.93 -0.17
N LEU A 32 7.86 -4.16 0.59
CA LEU A 32 9.06 -3.51 0.07
C LEU A 32 10.10 -4.52 -0.43
N ALA A 33 10.21 -5.69 0.20
CA ALA A 33 11.10 -6.76 -0.24
C ALA A 33 10.81 -7.25 -1.66
N VAL A 34 9.56 -7.14 -2.11
CA VAL A 34 9.15 -7.40 -3.50
C VAL A 34 9.31 -6.15 -4.36
N GLN A 35 8.78 -5.02 -3.89
CA GLN A 35 8.77 -3.74 -4.64
C GLN A 35 10.18 -3.28 -5.03
N LYS A 36 11.20 -3.53 -4.19
CA LYS A 36 12.60 -3.18 -4.51
C LYS A 36 13.11 -3.77 -5.82
N HIS A 37 12.54 -4.88 -6.28
CA HIS A 37 12.89 -5.53 -7.55
C HIS A 37 11.97 -5.13 -8.71
N VAL A 38 10.79 -4.58 -8.41
CA VAL A 38 9.76 -4.22 -9.40
C VAL A 38 9.86 -2.75 -9.77
N LEU A 39 9.93 -1.86 -8.78
CA LEU A 39 9.95 -0.40 -8.95
C LEU A 39 11.04 0.09 -9.93
N PRO A 40 12.29 -0.41 -9.90
CA PRO A 40 13.32 0.04 -10.84
C PRO A 40 12.99 -0.24 -12.31
N LYS A 41 12.14 -1.24 -12.60
CA LYS A 41 11.72 -1.55 -13.98
C LYS A 41 10.82 -0.47 -14.59
N TYR A 42 10.24 0.37 -13.74
CA TYR A 42 9.33 1.45 -14.12
C TYR A 42 9.92 2.84 -13.81
N GLY A 43 11.22 2.92 -13.50
CA GLY A 43 11.91 4.19 -13.25
C GLY A 43 11.84 4.71 -11.82
N PHE A 44 11.29 3.93 -10.88
CA PHE A 44 11.23 4.30 -9.45
C PHE A 44 12.37 3.65 -8.66
N GLN A 45 12.77 4.27 -7.55
CA GLN A 45 13.77 3.68 -6.66
C GLN A 45 13.23 2.41 -5.96
N GLY A 46 14.11 1.46 -5.67
CA GLY A 46 13.78 0.20 -5.01
C GLY A 46 13.65 0.32 -3.48
N ASP A 47 13.15 1.44 -2.98
CA ASP A 47 13.11 1.80 -1.57
C ASP A 47 11.80 2.53 -1.21
N SER A 48 11.66 2.93 0.05
CA SER A 48 10.46 3.65 0.51
C SER A 48 10.24 4.96 -0.23
N LYS A 49 11.31 5.66 -0.68
CA LYS A 49 11.15 6.90 -1.46
C LYS A 49 10.54 6.58 -2.82
N GLY A 50 11.02 5.56 -3.52
CA GLY A 50 10.46 5.15 -4.79
C GLY A 50 9.00 4.67 -4.69
N VAL A 51 8.60 4.08 -3.56
CA VAL A 51 7.18 3.78 -3.28
C VAL A 51 6.36 5.08 -3.23
N LEU A 52 6.84 6.11 -2.55
CA LEU A 52 6.14 7.40 -2.48
C LEU A 52 6.05 8.10 -3.83
N ASP A 53 7.16 8.12 -4.57
CA ASP A 53 7.21 8.71 -5.90
C ASP A 53 6.25 7.95 -6.85
N MET A 54 6.15 6.61 -6.73
CA MET A 54 5.17 5.79 -7.45
C MET A 54 3.73 6.14 -7.07
N MET A 55 3.43 6.29 -5.77
CA MET A 55 2.08 6.67 -5.33
C MET A 55 1.67 8.05 -5.86
N GLN A 56 2.59 9.02 -5.88
CA GLN A 56 2.32 10.35 -6.46
C GLN A 56 2.04 10.28 -7.97
N ALA A 57 2.74 9.40 -8.69
CA ALA A 57 2.51 9.20 -10.12
C ALA A 57 1.11 8.63 -10.44
N PHE A 58 0.40 8.08 -9.44
CA PHE A 58 -0.97 7.61 -9.59
C PHE A 58 -2.03 8.70 -9.44
N ASN A 59 -1.70 9.86 -8.86
CA ASN A 59 -2.65 10.94 -8.64
C ASN A 59 -3.50 11.33 -9.87
N PRO A 60 -2.95 11.40 -11.10
CA PRO A 60 -3.74 11.73 -12.29
C PRO A 60 -4.84 10.71 -12.63
N PHE A 61 -4.82 9.51 -12.03
CA PHE A 61 -5.76 8.43 -12.28
C PHE A 61 -6.78 8.24 -11.15
N ASN A 62 -6.84 9.16 -10.17
CA ASN A 62 -7.74 9.01 -9.03
C ASN A 62 -9.23 8.99 -9.43
N ASP A 63 -9.60 9.66 -10.52
CA ASP A 63 -10.97 9.69 -11.05
C ASP A 63 -11.24 8.57 -12.08
N ASP A 64 -10.24 7.73 -12.39
CA ASP A 64 -10.39 6.60 -13.30
C ASP A 64 -11.02 5.41 -12.57
N GLU A 65 -12.21 4.99 -13.01
CA GLU A 65 -12.95 3.91 -12.37
C GLU A 65 -12.22 2.56 -12.41
N GLU A 66 -11.52 2.25 -13.50
CA GLU A 66 -10.78 0.99 -13.62
C GLU A 66 -9.59 1.01 -12.67
N PHE A 67 -8.88 2.13 -12.60
CA PHE A 67 -7.79 2.34 -11.68
C PHE A 67 -8.26 2.21 -10.22
N GLY A 68 -9.38 2.85 -9.88
CA GLY A 68 -10.02 2.75 -8.57
C GLY A 68 -10.40 1.31 -8.21
N ARG A 69 -11.06 0.58 -9.12
CA ARG A 69 -11.42 -0.84 -8.91
C ARG A 69 -10.20 -1.71 -8.65
N ASN A 70 -9.14 -1.54 -9.43
CA ASN A 70 -7.89 -2.28 -9.26
C ASN A 70 -7.21 -1.95 -7.92
N GLY A 71 -7.22 -0.69 -7.51
CA GLY A 71 -6.74 -0.24 -6.20
C GLY A 71 -7.44 -0.93 -5.03
N LEU A 72 -8.77 -1.06 -5.10
CA LEU A 72 -9.55 -1.75 -4.08
C LEU A 72 -9.19 -3.24 -3.95
N VAL A 73 -9.07 -3.94 -5.08
CA VAL A 73 -8.66 -5.36 -5.10
C VAL A 73 -7.24 -5.51 -4.55
N LEU A 74 -6.33 -4.61 -4.94
CA LEU A 74 -4.95 -4.62 -4.44
C LEU A 74 -4.90 -4.39 -2.92
N ASN A 75 -5.65 -3.43 -2.40
CA ASN A 75 -5.73 -3.14 -0.98
C ASN A 75 -6.24 -4.33 -0.17
N GLN A 76 -7.25 -5.05 -0.68
CA GLN A 76 -7.72 -6.29 -0.06
C GLN A 76 -6.64 -7.38 -0.06
N LEU A 77 -5.97 -7.61 -1.19
CA LEU A 77 -4.89 -8.60 -1.32
C LEU A 77 -3.68 -8.30 -0.43
N LEU A 78 -3.45 -7.03 -0.12
CA LEU A 78 -2.38 -6.56 0.76
C LEU A 78 -2.81 -6.38 2.22
N ARG A 79 -4.06 -6.70 2.57
CA ARG A 79 -4.60 -6.53 3.94
C ARG A 79 -4.57 -5.07 4.43
N LEU A 80 -4.81 -4.13 3.53
CA LEU A 80 -4.96 -2.69 3.80
C LEU A 80 -6.42 -2.27 4.03
N SER A 81 -7.37 -3.10 3.57
CA SER A 81 -8.82 -2.87 3.70
C SER A 81 -9.55 -4.21 3.92
N ASP A 82 -10.66 -4.22 4.66
CA ASP A 82 -11.59 -5.37 4.68
C ASP A 82 -12.76 -5.20 3.71
N ALA A 83 -13.15 -3.95 3.45
CA ALA A 83 -14.26 -3.60 2.58
C ALA A 83 -13.80 -2.65 1.46
N PRO A 84 -14.48 -2.63 0.29
CA PRO A 84 -14.22 -1.61 -0.71
C PRO A 84 -14.54 -0.22 -0.13
N GLY A 85 -13.52 0.63 0.03
CA GLY A 85 -13.65 2.00 0.56
C GLY A 85 -13.08 2.26 1.96
N GLU A 86 -12.64 1.24 2.70
CA GLU A 86 -11.96 1.43 4.00
C GLU A 86 -10.43 1.37 3.84
N THR A 87 -9.75 2.51 3.78
CA THR A 87 -8.29 2.55 4.00
C THR A 87 -8.01 2.57 5.51
N ARG A 88 -7.37 1.52 6.03
CA ARG A 88 -6.99 1.44 7.46
C ARG A 88 -5.59 1.92 7.77
N ASP A 89 -4.84 2.24 6.72
CA ASP A 89 -3.47 2.72 6.78
C ASP A 89 -3.42 4.24 6.57
N THR A 90 -4.40 4.99 7.07
CA THR A 90 -4.38 6.46 7.10
C THR A 90 -3.49 6.94 8.24
N ALA A 91 -2.20 6.60 8.19
CA ALA A 91 -1.17 7.30 8.96
C ALA A 91 -0.57 8.48 8.18
N ARG A 92 -1.15 8.84 7.02
CA ARG A 92 -0.58 9.88 6.15
C ARG A 92 -1.58 10.74 5.36
N ASP A 93 -2.87 10.41 5.36
CA ASP A 93 -3.86 11.17 4.58
C ASP A 93 -4.31 12.48 5.24
N GLU A 94 -3.89 12.77 6.48
CA GLU A 94 -4.18 14.05 7.16
C GLU A 94 -3.23 15.20 6.78
N ALA A 95 -2.20 14.97 5.95
CA ALA A 95 -1.25 16.02 5.57
C ALA A 95 -1.61 16.82 4.30
N HIS A 96 -2.75 16.53 3.66
CA HIS A 96 -3.10 17.13 2.36
C HIS A 96 -4.45 17.86 2.32
N GLN A 97 -5.03 18.24 3.47
CA GLN A 97 -6.31 18.96 3.48
C GLN A 97 -6.33 20.33 4.18
N GLU A 98 -5.17 20.92 4.47
CA GLU A 98 -5.09 22.32 4.94
C GLU A 98 -3.96 23.09 4.24
N VAL A 99 -4.08 23.32 2.92
CA VAL A 99 -3.41 24.44 2.26
C VAL A 99 -4.26 25.00 1.10
N GLU A 100 -5.53 25.24 1.35
CA GLU A 100 -6.31 26.23 0.60
C GLU A 100 -7.27 26.90 1.59
N ASP A 101 -6.78 27.97 2.24
CA ASP A 101 -7.55 29.17 2.59
C ASP A 101 -6.59 30.16 3.25
N GLU A 102 -6.08 31.10 2.44
CA GLU A 102 -6.06 32.58 2.62
C GLU A 102 -4.89 33.25 1.85
#